data_AF-A0A975PCB8-F1
#
_entry.id   AF-A0A975PCB8-F1
#
_cell.length_a   1.000
_cell.length_b   1.000
_cell.length_c   1.000
_cell.angle_alpha   90.00
_cell.angle_beta   90.00
_cell.angle_gamma   90.00
#
_symmetry.space_group_name_H-M   'P 1'
#
loop_
_entity.id
_entity.type
_entity.pdbx_description
1 polymer ?
#
loop_
_entity_poly.entity_id
_entity_poly.type
_entity_poly.pdbx_seq_one_letter_code
_entity_poly.pdbx_strand_id
1 'polypeptide(L)'
;MKTSMCTDPNEKWTPMSVERMSLFAQGDNGGGGNVILFAALIAVVLLVVFIWKSFKPKRTPDGMAAPQEKPRPTSRMKQTMTAEEVASKRFQPVKLGEGYDGLEVNSFLDRIVREFQRLQDENERLHLKKANPLSEPVTITEPILTAKQVVLHDFPPNKLRGGYSPDEVDDFLDQVVIGLRQWTSENEELRAELAGNISPA
;
A
#
# COMPACT_ATOMS: atom_id res chain seq x y z
N MET A 1 -19.59 34.50 75.66
CA MET A 1 -20.63 34.37 74.62
C MET A 1 -20.95 32.88 74.48
N LYS A 2 -22.22 32.51 74.63
CA LYS A 2 -22.72 31.14 74.88
C LYS A 2 -23.47 30.66 73.63
N THR A 3 -23.14 29.44 73.17
CA THR A 3 -24.02 28.37 72.64
C THR A 3 -25.12 28.66 71.62
N SER A 4 -25.16 27.92 70.49
CA SER A 4 -26.10 26.78 70.29
C SER A 4 -26.24 26.33 68.82
N MET A 5 -26.30 25.01 68.63
CA MET A 5 -26.88 24.32 67.47
C MET A 5 -28.40 24.52 67.37
N CYS A 6 -28.94 24.49 66.14
CA CYS A 6 -30.29 24.02 65.71
C CYS A 6 -30.12 23.75 64.19
N THR A 7 -30.31 22.59 63.54
CA THR A 7 -31.43 21.63 63.45
C THR A 7 -32.76 22.30 63.09
N ASP A 8 -33.07 22.32 61.78
CA ASP A 8 -34.37 22.72 61.23
C ASP A 8 -35.40 21.60 61.38
N PRO A 9 -36.54 21.86 62.03
CA PRO A 9 -37.69 20.98 62.03
C PRO A 9 -38.73 21.48 61.02
N ASN A 10 -39.35 20.53 60.31
CA ASN A 10 -40.67 20.66 59.69
C ASN A 10 -40.73 20.98 58.17
N GLU A 11 -40.74 19.89 57.39
CA GLU A 11 -41.71 19.57 56.31
C GLU A 11 -41.78 20.52 55.09
N LYS A 12 -41.93 20.04 53.85
CA LYS A 12 -43.08 19.27 53.35
C LYS A 12 -42.71 18.60 52.01
N TRP A 13 -42.93 17.29 51.93
CA TRP A 13 -42.96 16.54 50.68
C TRP A 13 -44.38 16.59 50.09
N THR A 14 -44.52 17.00 48.83
CA THR A 14 -45.71 16.68 48.02
C THR A 14 -45.31 16.32 46.58
N PRO A 15 -46.07 15.42 45.90
CA PRO A 15 -45.61 14.60 44.78
C PRO A 15 -46.03 15.13 43.39
N MET A 16 -45.56 14.42 42.35
CA MET A 16 -45.50 14.76 40.92
C MET A 16 -46.80 15.03 40.14
N SER A 17 -46.57 15.69 39.00
CA SER A 17 -47.32 15.72 37.72
C SER A 17 -48.27 16.92 37.61
N VAL A 18 -48.23 17.75 36.56
CA VAL A 18 -48.46 17.41 35.14
C VAL A 18 -47.96 18.51 34.19
N GLU A 19 -47.53 18.08 33.00
CA GLU A 19 -47.58 18.78 31.70
C GLU A 19 -46.69 20.02 31.49
N ARG A 20 -45.55 19.84 30.82
CA ARG A 20 -45.37 20.01 29.36
C ARG A 20 -45.59 21.46 28.92
N MET A 21 -44.51 22.12 28.49
CA MET A 21 -44.30 22.47 27.07
C MET A 21 -43.06 23.36 26.92
N SER A 22 -42.14 22.88 26.06
CA SER A 22 -41.29 23.64 25.13
C SER A 22 -40.54 24.88 25.64
N LEU A 23 -39.22 24.76 25.80
CA LEU A 23 -38.22 25.72 25.28
C LEU A 23 -36.79 25.26 25.66
N PHE A 24 -36.29 24.25 24.94
CA PHE A 24 -34.86 24.14 24.69
C PHE A 24 -34.66 24.47 23.21
N ALA A 25 -34.42 25.75 22.94
CA ALA A 25 -33.97 26.28 21.66
C ALA A 25 -33.20 27.58 21.92
N GLN A 26 -32.19 27.82 21.08
CA GLN A 26 -31.18 28.90 21.10
C GLN A 26 -30.06 28.69 22.14
N GLY A 27 -28.82 28.33 21.80
CA GLY A 27 -28.11 28.35 20.53
C GLY A 27 -27.06 29.47 20.53
N ASP A 28 -25.79 29.10 20.65
CA ASP A 28 -24.71 29.71 19.88
C ASP A 28 -23.51 28.75 19.82
N ASN A 29 -23.35 28.10 18.66
CA ASN A 29 -22.22 27.26 18.32
C ASN A 29 -21.31 28.06 17.40
N GLY A 30 -20.28 28.69 17.96
CA GLY A 30 -19.16 29.21 17.19
C GLY A 30 -18.18 28.10 16.84
N GLY A 31 -18.05 27.78 15.54
CA GLY A 31 -16.81 27.18 15.00
C GLY A 31 -16.80 25.68 14.68
N GLY A 32 -17.90 25.10 14.20
CA GLY A 32 -17.98 23.69 13.78
C GLY A 32 -17.95 23.45 12.27
N GLY A 33 -17.09 24.14 11.50
CA GLY A 33 -17.11 24.08 10.03
C GLY A 33 -16.26 22.97 9.38
N ASN A 34 -15.15 22.56 10.01
CA ASN A 34 -14.15 21.69 9.36
C ASN A 34 -13.97 20.32 10.02
N VAL A 35 -14.70 19.97 11.08
CA VAL A 35 -14.50 18.66 11.75
C VAL A 35 -15.46 17.59 11.19
N ILE A 36 -16.62 18.01 10.67
CA ILE A 36 -17.67 17.12 10.16
C ILE A 36 -17.29 16.55 8.77
N LEU A 37 -16.60 17.34 7.93
CA LEU A 37 -16.12 16.87 6.63
C LEU A 37 -15.03 15.79 6.74
N PHE A 38 -14.15 15.87 7.74
CA PHE A 38 -13.13 14.85 7.96
C PHE A 38 -13.70 13.57 8.60
N ALA A 39 -14.69 13.69 9.49
CA ALA A 39 -15.37 12.52 10.07
C ALA A 39 -16.19 11.72 9.03
N ALA A 40 -16.85 12.41 8.09
CA ALA A 40 -17.61 11.75 7.02
C ALA A 40 -16.71 11.00 6.03
N LEU A 41 -15.54 11.55 5.70
CA LEU A 41 -14.55 10.89 4.83
C LEU A 41 -13.98 9.62 5.46
N ILE A 42 -13.69 9.65 6.77
CA ILE A 42 -13.22 8.48 7.52
C ILE A 42 -14.28 7.38 7.54
N ALA A 43 -15.56 7.72 7.70
CA ALA A 43 -16.65 6.75 7.66
C ALA A 43 -16.79 6.06 6.29
N VAL A 44 -16.62 6.79 5.18
CA VAL A 44 -16.67 6.22 3.82
C VAL A 44 -15.48 5.30 3.56
N VAL A 45 -14.28 5.69 3.99
CA VAL A 45 -13.07 4.86 3.86
C VAL A 45 -13.19 3.59 4.70
N LEU A 46 -13.70 3.68 5.93
CA LEU A 46 -13.95 2.51 6.77
C LEU A 46 -15.06 1.62 6.20
N LEU A 47 -16.08 2.19 5.55
CA LEU A 47 -17.12 1.43 4.87
C LEU A 47 -16.57 0.66 3.66
N VAL A 48 -15.71 1.28 2.85
CA VAL A 48 -15.04 0.62 1.72
C VAL A 48 -14.12 -0.51 2.19
N VAL A 49 -13.35 -0.29 3.25
CA VAL A 49 -12.52 -1.33 3.89
C VAL A 49 -13.38 -2.44 4.50
N PHE A 50 -14.55 -2.13 5.07
CA PHE A 50 -15.47 -3.10 5.65
C PHE A 50 -16.17 -3.95 4.59
N ILE A 51 -16.52 -3.36 3.44
CA ILE A 51 -17.05 -4.05 2.26
C ILE A 51 -15.98 -5.03 1.72
N TRP A 52 -14.72 -4.60 1.64
CA TRP A 52 -13.61 -5.45 1.22
C TRP A 52 -13.31 -6.59 2.22
N LYS A 53 -13.51 -6.35 3.52
CA LYS A 53 -13.27 -7.34 4.59
C LYS A 53 -14.40 -8.36 4.78
N SER A 54 -15.63 -8.04 4.38
CA SER A 54 -16.82 -8.88 4.68
C SER A 54 -17.10 -9.98 3.65
N PHE A 55 -16.48 -9.95 2.46
CA PHE A 55 -16.67 -10.98 1.43
C PHE A 55 -15.55 -12.03 1.46
N LYS A 56 -15.54 -12.84 2.53
CA LYS A 56 -14.84 -14.14 2.49
C LYS A 56 -15.80 -15.20 1.92
N PRO A 57 -15.54 -15.79 0.74
CA PRO A 57 -16.42 -16.81 0.18
C PRO A 57 -16.42 -18.06 1.07
N LYS A 58 -17.62 -18.51 1.46
CA LYS A 58 -17.81 -19.77 2.18
C LYS A 58 -17.53 -20.94 1.23
N ARG A 59 -16.61 -21.84 1.62
CA ARG A 59 -16.45 -23.14 0.95
C ARG A 59 -17.74 -23.95 1.16
N THR A 60 -18.37 -24.34 0.07
CA THR A 60 -19.45 -25.32 0.02
C THR A 60 -18.86 -26.74 0.14
N PRO A 61 -19.39 -27.62 1.01
CA PRO A 61 -18.99 -29.02 1.06
C PRO A 61 -19.75 -29.84 -0.01
N ASP A 62 -18.98 -30.63 -0.74
CA ASP A 62 -19.25 -31.92 -1.37
C ASP A 62 -20.60 -32.18 -2.07
N GLY A 63 -20.56 -32.36 -3.39
CA GLY A 63 -21.54 -33.18 -4.10
C GLY A 63 -21.86 -32.77 -5.53
N MET A 64 -21.30 -33.53 -6.49
CA MET A 64 -21.81 -33.79 -7.84
C MET A 64 -21.85 -32.64 -8.88
N ALA A 65 -20.79 -32.53 -9.70
CA ALA A 65 -20.88 -32.34 -11.16
C ALA A 65 -19.48 -32.49 -11.82
N ALA A 66 -19.47 -33.10 -13.01
CA ALA A 66 -18.31 -33.56 -13.79
C ALA A 66 -17.31 -32.44 -14.23
N PRO A 67 -16.08 -32.82 -14.66
CA PRO A 67 -14.95 -31.90 -14.80
C PRO A 67 -15.10 -31.02 -16.04
N GLN A 68 -15.50 -29.77 -15.82
CA GLN A 68 -15.17 -28.69 -16.73
C GLN A 68 -13.80 -28.19 -16.32
N GLU A 69 -12.77 -28.70 -17.00
CA GLU A 69 -11.40 -28.20 -16.94
C GLU A 69 -11.41 -26.76 -17.49
N LYS A 70 -11.78 -25.81 -16.62
CA LYS A 70 -11.52 -24.39 -16.86
C LYS A 70 -10.04 -24.29 -17.20
N PRO A 71 -9.63 -23.64 -18.31
CA PRO A 71 -8.22 -23.53 -18.64
C PRO A 71 -7.54 -22.91 -17.44
N ARG A 72 -6.73 -23.72 -16.76
CA ARG A 72 -5.87 -23.28 -15.67
C ARG A 72 -4.99 -22.24 -16.34
N PRO A 73 -5.04 -20.95 -15.98
CA PRO A 73 -4.00 -20.04 -16.43
C PRO A 73 -2.71 -20.67 -15.93
N THR A 74 -1.90 -21.13 -16.86
CA THR A 74 -0.58 -21.70 -16.60
C THR A 74 0.25 -20.56 -16.04
N SER A 75 0.16 -20.40 -14.72
CA SER A 75 0.88 -19.41 -13.93
C SER A 75 2.33 -19.83 -13.79
N ARG A 76 3.03 -19.94 -14.93
CA ARG A 76 4.49 -19.95 -15.02
C ARG A 76 5.06 -18.54 -15.22
N MET A 77 4.22 -17.52 -15.43
CA MET A 77 4.60 -16.10 -15.52
C MET A 77 4.31 -15.34 -14.22
N LYS A 78 4.54 -15.94 -13.03
CA LYS A 78 4.07 -15.39 -11.74
C LYS A 78 5.17 -14.94 -10.77
N GLN A 79 6.39 -14.67 -11.24
CA GLN A 79 7.49 -14.33 -10.32
C GLN A 79 8.38 -13.15 -10.73
N THR A 80 8.16 -12.54 -11.89
CA THR A 80 8.92 -11.34 -12.23
C THR A 80 8.21 -10.12 -11.66
N MET A 81 8.75 -9.57 -10.57
CA MET A 81 8.27 -8.34 -9.92
C MET A 81 8.04 -7.24 -10.97
N THR A 82 6.92 -6.53 -10.92
CA THR A 82 6.62 -5.46 -11.88
C THR A 82 6.84 -4.06 -11.31
N ALA A 83 7.01 -3.06 -12.19
CA ALA A 83 7.10 -1.67 -11.77
C ALA A 83 5.86 -1.20 -10.99
N GLU A 84 4.67 -1.67 -11.37
CA GLU A 84 3.40 -1.35 -10.74
C GLU A 84 3.31 -1.97 -9.33
N GLU A 85 3.82 -3.19 -9.15
CA GLU A 85 3.89 -3.83 -7.84
C GLU A 85 4.77 -3.03 -6.88
N VAL A 86 5.91 -2.50 -7.36
CA VAL A 86 6.77 -1.63 -6.56
C VAL A 86 6.09 -0.29 -6.26
N ALA A 87 5.47 0.34 -7.24
CA ALA A 87 4.81 1.65 -7.07
C ALA A 87 3.57 1.58 -6.16
N SER A 88 2.88 0.44 -6.15
CA SER A 88 1.69 0.21 -5.33
C SER A 88 2.03 -0.21 -3.89
N LYS A 89 3.29 -0.56 -3.60
CA LYS A 89 3.73 -0.93 -2.26
C LYS A 89 3.45 0.19 -1.25
N ARG A 90 2.89 -0.16 -0.11
CA ARG A 90 2.67 0.73 1.04
C ARG A 90 3.22 0.06 2.29
N PHE A 91 4.12 0.75 2.96
CA PHE A 91 4.74 0.27 4.20
C PHE A 91 3.93 0.69 5.43
N GLN A 92 4.00 -0.13 6.46
CA GLN A 92 3.37 0.17 7.74
C GLN A 92 4.21 1.20 8.52
N PRO A 93 3.58 2.26 9.05
CA PRO A 93 4.26 3.21 9.91
C PRO A 93 4.47 2.61 11.31
N VAL A 94 5.69 2.72 11.83
CA VAL A 94 6.00 2.32 13.22
C VAL A 94 5.55 3.42 14.18
N LYS A 95 4.73 3.05 15.18
CA LYS A 95 4.15 3.98 16.16
C LYS A 95 5.06 4.24 17.38
N LEU A 96 6.02 3.35 17.62
CA LEU A 96 6.98 3.37 18.73
C LEU A 96 8.32 2.85 18.20
N GLY A 97 9.41 3.60 18.39
CA GLY A 97 10.77 3.19 17.97
C GLY A 97 11.38 4.04 16.85
N GLU A 98 12.62 3.70 16.50
CA GLU A 98 13.36 4.24 15.35
C GLU A 98 12.90 3.48 14.09
N GLY A 99 12.45 4.22 13.07
CA GLY A 99 12.09 3.65 11.76
C GLY A 99 12.90 4.33 10.65
N TYR A 100 12.91 3.75 9.46
CA TYR A 100 13.53 4.41 8.31
C TYR A 100 12.76 5.69 7.94
N ASP A 101 13.50 6.70 7.49
CA ASP A 101 12.89 7.92 6.96
C ASP A 101 12.04 7.60 5.72
N GLY A 102 10.72 7.76 5.86
CA GLY A 102 9.78 7.43 4.80
C GLY A 102 9.95 8.30 3.55
N LEU A 103 10.48 9.51 3.67
CA LEU A 103 10.76 10.35 2.50
C LEU A 103 11.91 9.78 1.67
N GLU A 104 12.99 9.35 2.32
CA GLU A 104 14.13 8.72 1.64
C GLU A 104 13.71 7.39 1.01
N VAL A 105 12.97 6.55 1.76
CA VAL A 105 12.46 5.26 1.25
C VAL A 105 11.59 5.48 0.02
N ASN A 106 10.66 6.44 0.04
CA ASN A 106 9.81 6.71 -1.13
C ASN A 106 10.60 7.21 -2.34
N SER A 107 11.55 8.15 -2.12
CA SER A 107 12.42 8.64 -3.20
C SER A 107 13.29 7.54 -3.80
N PHE A 108 13.74 6.60 -2.96
CA PHE A 108 14.46 5.42 -3.39
C PHE A 108 13.56 4.46 -4.20
N LEU A 109 12.33 4.20 -3.74
CA LEU A 109 11.37 3.41 -4.51
C LEU A 109 11.06 4.03 -5.88
N ASP A 110 10.96 5.35 -6.00
CA ASP A 110 10.76 6.03 -7.29
C ASP A 110 11.91 5.80 -8.28
N ARG A 111 13.13 5.61 -7.78
CA ARG A 111 14.28 5.21 -8.61
C ARG A 111 14.17 3.75 -9.04
N ILE A 112 13.77 2.87 -8.12
CA ILE A 112 13.54 1.45 -8.43
C ILE A 112 12.44 1.29 -9.50
N VAL A 113 11.30 1.95 -9.34
CA VAL A 113 10.18 1.88 -10.30
C VAL A 113 10.64 2.26 -11.70
N ARG A 114 11.39 3.36 -11.83
CA ARG A 114 11.93 3.80 -13.13
C ARG A 114 12.87 2.77 -13.76
N GLU A 115 13.68 2.09 -12.95
CA GLU A 115 14.54 1.03 -13.47
C GLU A 115 13.74 -0.19 -13.92
N PHE A 116 12.72 -0.62 -13.16
CA PHE A 116 11.84 -1.71 -13.60
C PHE A 116 11.11 -1.36 -14.89
N GLN A 117 10.57 -0.15 -15.02
CA GLN A 117 9.94 0.31 -16.26
C GLN A 117 10.91 0.25 -17.44
N ARG A 118 12.14 0.77 -17.24
CA ARG A 118 13.19 0.72 -18.26
C ARG A 118 13.48 -0.71 -18.70
N LEU A 119 13.60 -1.64 -17.76
CA LEU A 119 13.86 -3.06 -18.05
C LEU A 119 12.70 -3.75 -18.76
N GLN A 120 11.46 -3.45 -18.36
CA GLN A 120 10.24 -3.99 -18.97
C GLN A 120 10.07 -3.48 -20.40
N ASP A 121 10.16 -2.16 -20.61
CA ASP A 121 10.09 -1.54 -21.94
C ASP A 121 11.16 -2.12 -22.87
N GLU A 122 12.37 -2.33 -22.33
CA GLU A 122 13.46 -2.94 -23.08
C GLU A 122 13.16 -4.40 -23.46
N ASN A 123 12.62 -5.19 -22.53
CA ASN A 123 12.22 -6.57 -22.77
C ASN A 123 11.19 -6.66 -23.90
N GLU A 124 10.16 -5.81 -23.86
CA GLU A 124 9.14 -5.73 -24.91
C GLU A 124 9.75 -5.38 -26.27
N ARG A 125 10.65 -4.39 -26.30
CA ARG A 125 11.36 -4.00 -27.54
C ARG A 125 12.23 -5.13 -28.08
N LEU A 126 12.92 -5.88 -27.22
CA LEU A 126 13.72 -7.04 -27.63
C LEU A 126 12.84 -8.16 -28.21
N HIS A 127 11.68 -8.42 -27.61
CA HIS A 127 10.71 -9.37 -28.16
C HIS A 127 10.17 -8.91 -29.51
N LEU A 128 9.86 -7.63 -29.69
CA LEU A 128 9.45 -7.07 -30.98
C LEU A 128 10.56 -7.20 -32.03
N LYS A 129 11.81 -6.96 -31.65
CA LYS A 129 12.97 -7.15 -32.53
C LYS A 129 13.14 -8.60 -32.96
N LYS A 130 12.92 -9.53 -32.04
CA LYS A 130 12.95 -10.97 -32.32
C LYS A 130 11.85 -11.40 -33.29
N ALA A 131 10.63 -10.87 -33.11
CA ALA A 131 9.50 -11.19 -33.99
C ALA A 131 9.62 -10.49 -35.36
N ASN A 132 10.13 -9.27 -35.39
CA ASN A 132 10.32 -8.48 -36.61
C ASN A 132 11.70 -7.81 -36.60
N PRO A 133 12.69 -8.39 -37.32
CA PRO A 133 14.05 -7.84 -37.40
C PRO A 133 14.14 -6.42 -37.98
N LEU A 134 13.11 -5.95 -38.70
CA LEU A 134 13.04 -4.59 -39.26
C LEU A 134 12.47 -3.54 -38.28
N SER A 135 12.04 -3.94 -37.09
CA SER A 135 11.61 -3.00 -36.05
C SER A 135 12.77 -2.13 -35.54
N GLU A 136 12.41 -1.04 -34.84
CA GLU A 136 13.37 -0.05 -34.34
C GLU A 136 14.55 -0.68 -33.57
N PRO A 137 15.75 -0.10 -33.68
CA PRO A 137 16.90 -0.58 -32.92
C PRO A 137 16.63 -0.46 -31.41
N VAL A 138 16.98 -1.50 -30.66
CA VAL A 138 16.93 -1.47 -29.19
C VAL A 138 18.15 -0.69 -28.70
N THR A 139 17.93 0.48 -28.09
CA THR A 139 19.00 1.27 -27.50
C THR A 139 19.34 0.72 -26.12
N ILE A 140 20.59 0.34 -25.90
CA ILE A 140 21.08 -0.06 -24.59
C ILE A 140 21.33 1.20 -23.77
N THR A 141 20.45 1.47 -22.81
CA THR A 141 20.61 2.57 -21.84
C THR A 141 21.33 2.06 -20.60
N GLU A 142 22.19 2.89 -20.02
CA GLU A 142 22.85 2.57 -18.75
C GLU A 142 21.79 2.39 -17.63
N PRO A 143 22.01 1.44 -16.72
CA PRO A 143 21.08 1.19 -15.62
C PRO A 143 21.03 2.39 -14.67
N ILE A 144 19.83 2.87 -14.36
CA ILE A 144 19.59 3.98 -13.44
C ILE A 144 19.91 3.53 -12.01
N LEU A 145 19.59 2.27 -11.71
CA LEU A 145 19.84 1.62 -10.44
C LEU A 145 20.19 0.15 -10.67
N THR A 146 21.21 -0.34 -9.98
CA THR A 146 21.62 -1.75 -10.07
C THR A 146 21.15 -2.52 -8.84
N ALA A 147 20.93 -3.82 -8.98
CA ALA A 147 20.60 -4.69 -7.85
C ALA A 147 21.65 -4.62 -6.71
N LYS A 148 22.92 -4.41 -7.06
CA LYS A 148 23.99 -4.21 -6.06
C LYS A 148 23.82 -2.89 -5.30
N GLN A 149 23.44 -1.81 -5.98
CA GLN A 149 23.16 -0.54 -5.32
C GLN A 149 21.97 -0.63 -4.37
N VAL A 150 20.96 -1.46 -4.68
CA VAL A 150 19.85 -1.71 -3.76
C VAL A 150 20.30 -2.36 -2.47
N VAL A 151 21.13 -3.41 -2.56
CA VAL A 151 21.66 -4.12 -1.39
C VAL A 151 22.56 -3.22 -0.52
N LEU A 152 23.27 -2.29 -1.15
CA LEU A 152 24.21 -1.40 -0.44
C LEU A 152 23.58 -0.11 0.07
N HIS A 153 22.30 0.13 -0.19
CA HIS A 153 21.66 1.38 0.18
C HIS A 153 21.20 1.34 1.64
N ASP A 154 21.84 2.16 2.47
CA ASP A 154 21.47 2.32 3.88
C ASP A 154 20.52 3.50 4.06
N PHE A 155 19.39 3.27 4.72
CA PHE A 155 18.46 4.34 5.06
C PHE A 155 18.83 5.00 6.40
N PRO A 156 18.78 6.34 6.49
CA PRO A 156 19.00 7.01 7.76
C PRO A 156 17.87 6.69 8.76
N PRO A 157 18.20 6.40 10.03
CA PRO A 157 17.18 6.20 11.06
C PRO A 157 16.53 7.54 11.42
N ASN A 158 15.21 7.57 11.49
CA ASN A 158 14.48 8.72 12.01
C ASN A 158 14.33 8.62 13.53
N LYS A 159 14.94 9.57 14.25
CA LYS A 159 14.94 9.64 15.72
C LYS A 159 13.72 10.37 16.29
N LEU A 160 12.94 11.05 15.45
CA LEU A 160 11.78 11.84 15.83
C LEU A 160 10.51 11.15 15.35
N ARG A 161 9.95 10.29 16.23
CA ARG A 161 8.57 9.77 16.21
C ARG A 161 7.98 9.50 14.81
N GLY A 162 8.28 8.31 14.28
CA GLY A 162 7.60 7.75 13.12
C GLY A 162 8.52 7.55 11.92
N GLY A 163 8.29 6.45 11.20
CA GLY A 163 9.04 6.03 10.02
C GLY A 163 8.43 4.75 9.46
N TYR A 164 8.98 4.24 8.36
CA TYR A 164 8.62 2.90 7.89
C TYR A 164 9.34 1.83 8.69
N SER A 165 8.71 0.67 8.84
CA SER A 165 9.27 -0.48 9.57
C SER A 165 10.53 -1.00 8.86
N PRO A 166 11.71 -1.00 9.50
CA PRO A 166 12.95 -1.47 8.87
C PRO A 166 12.81 -2.88 8.27
N ASP A 167 12.34 -3.83 9.08
CA ASP A 167 12.12 -5.22 8.65
C ASP A 167 11.23 -5.33 7.40
N GLU A 168 10.17 -4.53 7.31
CA GLU A 168 9.24 -4.59 6.17
C GLU A 168 9.85 -3.99 4.90
N VAL A 169 10.64 -2.92 5.06
CA VAL A 169 11.35 -2.30 3.95
C VAL A 169 12.43 -3.26 3.44
N ASP A 170 13.21 -3.86 4.34
CA ASP A 170 14.30 -4.78 4.00
C ASP A 170 13.77 -6.05 3.30
N ASP A 171 12.73 -6.69 3.86
CA ASP A 171 12.08 -7.87 3.25
C ASP A 171 11.54 -7.57 1.83
N PHE A 172 11.10 -6.34 1.60
CA PHE A 172 10.62 -5.90 0.30
C PHE A 172 11.78 -5.61 -0.67
N LEU A 173 12.85 -4.98 -0.20
CA LEU A 173 14.03 -4.72 -1.01
C LEU A 173 14.72 -6.01 -1.46
N ASP A 174 14.68 -7.07 -0.66
CA ASP A 174 15.15 -8.40 -1.07
C ASP A 174 14.39 -8.92 -2.30
N GLN A 175 13.06 -8.76 -2.31
CA GLN A 175 12.23 -9.17 -3.45
C GLN A 175 12.52 -8.30 -4.69
N VAL A 176 12.72 -6.99 -4.49
CA VAL A 176 13.15 -6.05 -5.54
C VAL A 176 14.48 -6.48 -6.17
N VAL A 177 15.46 -6.87 -5.36
CA VAL A 177 16.78 -7.32 -5.83
C VAL A 177 16.66 -8.57 -6.69
N ILE A 178 15.82 -9.53 -6.28
CA ILE A 178 15.54 -10.74 -7.06
C ILE A 178 14.90 -10.34 -8.41
N GLY A 179 13.88 -9.47 -8.39
CA GLY A 179 13.21 -8.99 -9.59
C GLY A 179 14.14 -8.28 -10.57
N LEU A 180 14.98 -7.37 -10.09
CA LEU A 180 15.96 -6.65 -10.92
C LEU A 180 16.95 -7.60 -11.59
N ARG A 181 17.46 -8.61 -10.86
CA ARG A 181 18.38 -9.61 -11.41
C ARG A 181 17.70 -10.46 -12.48
N GLN A 182 16.46 -10.85 -12.23
CA GLN A 182 15.70 -11.65 -13.18
C GLN A 182 15.46 -10.89 -14.49
N TRP A 183 14.91 -9.67 -14.43
CA TRP A 183 14.70 -8.84 -15.62
C TRP A 183 16.00 -8.55 -16.38
N THR A 184 17.08 -8.26 -15.67
CA THR A 184 18.39 -8.01 -16.29
C THR A 184 18.87 -9.26 -17.05
N SER A 185 18.79 -10.44 -16.42
CA SER A 185 19.20 -11.70 -17.03
C SER A 185 18.33 -12.06 -18.25
N GLU A 186 17.02 -11.89 -18.17
CA GLU A 186 16.09 -12.16 -19.28
C GLU A 186 16.39 -11.24 -20.47
N ASN A 187 16.65 -9.96 -20.22
CA ASN A 187 17.03 -9.01 -21.28
C ASN A 187 18.39 -9.33 -21.90
N GLU A 188 19.38 -9.72 -21.08
CA GLU A 188 20.70 -10.15 -21.56
C GLU A 188 20.61 -11.40 -22.45
N GLU A 189 19.79 -12.39 -22.07
CA GLU A 189 19.55 -13.60 -22.86
C GLU A 189 18.92 -13.27 -24.22
N LEU A 190 17.87 -12.43 -24.24
CA LEU A 190 17.23 -12.00 -25.49
C LEU A 190 18.19 -11.24 -26.40
N ARG A 191 19.03 -10.36 -25.84
CA ARG A 191 20.07 -9.65 -26.60
C ARG A 191 21.08 -10.64 -27.19
N ALA A 192 21.51 -11.65 -26.43
CA ALA A 192 22.44 -12.67 -26.89
C ALA A 192 21.84 -13.53 -28.01
N GLU A 193 20.57 -13.92 -27.89
CA GLU A 193 19.86 -14.68 -28.93
C GLU A 193 19.70 -13.86 -30.22
N LEU A 194 19.34 -12.59 -30.13
CA LEU A 194 19.29 -11.68 -31.27
C LEU A 194 20.66 -11.52 -31.94
N ALA A 195 21.72 -11.36 -31.15
CA ALA A 195 23.09 -11.25 -31.68
C ALA A 195 23.53 -12.55 -32.39
N GLY A 196 23.18 -13.71 -31.82
CA GLY A 196 23.43 -15.02 -32.43
C GLY A 196 22.70 -15.22 -33.76
N ASN A 197 21.44 -14.77 -33.84
CA ASN A 197 20.64 -14.86 -35.07
C ASN A 197 21.09 -13.89 -36.17
N ILE A 198 21.80 -12.81 -35.83
CA ILE A 198 22.26 -11.79 -36.78
C ILE A 198 23.65 -12.11 -37.34
N SER A 199 24.34 -13.17 -36.87
CA SER A 199 25.64 -13.58 -37.42
C SER A 199 25.46 -14.28 -38.78
N PRO A 200 25.88 -13.68 -39.92
CA PRO A 200 25.83 -14.36 -41.21
C PRO A 200 26.94 -15.42 -41.28
N ALA A 201 26.56 -16.62 -41.72
CA ALA A 201 27.50 -17.68 -42.15
C ALA A 201 28.28 -17.28 -43.41
#